data_AF-A0AAP3DKC0-F1
#
_entry.id   AF-A0AAP3DKC0-F1
#
_cell.length_a   1.000
_cell.length_b   1.000
_cell.length_c   1.000
_cell.angle_alpha   90.00
_cell.angle_beta   90.00
_cell.angle_gamma   90.00
#
_symmetry.space_group_name_H-M   'P 1'
#
loop_
_entity.id
_entity.type
_entity.pdbx_description
1 polymer ?
#
loop_
_entity_poly.entity_id
_entity_poly.type
_entity_poly.pdbx_seq_one_letter_code
_entity_poly.pdbx_strand_id
1 'polypeptide(L)'
;MKSLSGFWIKLVMTPFLFLLLDNVYGGIYYPYWWEPVVAGVVVALLGQLMELMFLQPGTLWLTTFLDMIMCLVVVFFTKFIFSGTKIGMDGIFFYAVFFGITEYFLHLWLIRSGRVEKV
;
A
#
# COMPACT_ATOMS: atom_id res chain seq x y z
N MET A 1 20.82 -4.34 -4.24
CA MET A 1 20.61 -4.78 -2.83
C MET A 1 20.12 -3.66 -1.90
N LYS A 2 19.81 -2.45 -2.41
CA LYS A 2 19.33 -1.31 -1.60
C LYS A 2 17.80 -1.23 -1.58
N SER A 3 17.11 -1.64 -2.65
CA SER A 3 15.63 -1.68 -2.68
C SER A 3 15.03 -2.78 -1.80
N LEU A 4 15.76 -3.89 -1.58
CA LEU A 4 15.36 -4.97 -0.67
C LEU A 4 15.02 -4.45 0.74
N SER A 5 15.72 -3.43 1.22
CA SER A 5 15.44 -2.85 2.54
C SER A 5 14.10 -2.10 2.59
N GLY A 6 13.72 -1.41 1.50
CA GLY A 6 12.41 -0.77 1.36
C GLY A 6 11.30 -1.80 1.23
N PHE A 7 11.51 -2.82 0.41
CA PHE A 7 10.57 -3.91 0.21
C PHE A 7 10.19 -4.62 1.52
N TRP A 8 11.17 -4.99 2.34
CA TRP A 8 10.89 -5.64 3.63
C TRP A 8 10.07 -4.75 4.57
N ILE A 9 10.30 -3.44 4.54
CA ILE A 9 9.49 -2.49 5.31
C ILE A 9 8.05 -2.50 4.78
N LYS A 10 7.83 -2.40 3.46
CA LYS A 10 6.48 -2.46 2.85
C LYS A 10 5.76 -3.77 3.20
N LEU A 11 6.47 -4.89 3.09
CA LEU A 11 5.90 -6.22 3.30
C LEU A 11 5.38 -6.42 4.72
N VAL A 12 5.93 -5.72 5.71
CA VAL A 12 5.45 -5.78 7.10
C VAL A 12 4.46 -4.64 7.39
N MET A 13 4.79 -3.42 6.97
CA MET A 13 4.02 -2.21 7.30
C MET A 13 2.67 -2.18 6.59
N THR A 14 2.59 -2.57 5.31
CA THR A 14 1.34 -2.48 4.54
C THR A 14 0.30 -3.48 5.05
N PRO A 15 0.60 -4.78 5.28
CA PRO A 15 -0.37 -5.69 5.88
C PRO A 15 -0.77 -5.28 7.31
N PHE A 16 0.18 -4.78 8.09
CA PHE A 16 -0.13 -4.27 9.43
C PHE A 16 -1.07 -3.07 9.40
N LEU A 17 -0.80 -2.09 8.52
CA LEU A 17 -1.69 -0.96 8.27
C LEU A 17 -3.08 -1.44 7.84
N PHE A 18 -3.13 -2.46 6.97
CA PHE A 18 -4.38 -2.97 6.46
C PHE A 18 -5.25 -3.58 7.55
N LEU A 19 -4.63 -4.42 8.37
CA LEU A 19 -5.26 -5.03 9.54
C LEU A 19 -5.68 -3.97 10.57
N LEU A 20 -4.84 -2.96 10.81
CA LEU A 20 -5.15 -1.89 11.76
C LEU A 20 -6.40 -1.09 11.34
N LEU A 21 -6.48 -0.69 10.07
CA LEU A 21 -7.59 0.13 9.58
C LEU A 21 -8.92 -0.64 9.53
N ASP A 22 -8.88 -1.94 9.25
CA ASP A 22 -10.05 -2.83 9.35
C ASP A 22 -10.62 -2.87 10.77
N ASN A 23 -9.76 -2.81 11.78
CA ASN A 23 -10.17 -2.86 13.19
C ASN A 23 -10.56 -1.49 13.78
N VAL A 24 -10.16 -0.39 13.13
CA VAL A 24 -10.34 0.98 13.66
C VAL A 24 -11.47 1.73 12.95
N TYR A 25 -11.69 1.46 11.66
CA TYR A 25 -12.65 2.22 10.84
C TYR A 25 -13.86 1.37 10.45
N GLY A 26 -15.04 1.68 11.01
CA GLY A 26 -16.27 0.91 10.79
C GLY A 26 -16.81 0.88 9.36
N GLY A 27 -16.27 1.68 8.44
CA GLY A 27 -16.58 1.60 7.00
C GLY A 27 -15.74 0.56 6.24
N ILE A 28 -14.88 -0.18 6.94
CA ILE A 28 -14.10 -1.32 6.45
C ILE A 28 -14.47 -2.54 7.31
N TYR A 29 -14.77 -3.65 6.65
CA TYR A 29 -15.02 -4.91 7.33
C TYR A 29 -14.57 -6.08 6.45
N TYR A 30 -13.53 -6.76 6.92
CA TYR A 30 -13.14 -8.09 6.46
C TYR A 30 -13.59 -9.16 7.48
N PRO A 31 -14.38 -10.16 7.07
CA PRO A 31 -14.81 -11.25 7.95
C PRO A 31 -13.68 -12.03 8.63
N TYR A 32 -12.54 -12.15 7.95
CA TYR A 32 -11.40 -12.89 8.48
C TYR A 32 -10.14 -12.03 8.48
N TRP A 33 -9.39 -12.11 9.57
CA TRP A 33 -8.14 -11.33 9.77
C TRP A 33 -7.08 -11.56 8.69
N TRP A 34 -7.11 -12.69 7.98
CA TRP A 34 -6.14 -12.98 6.92
C TRP A 34 -6.46 -12.25 5.61
N GLU A 35 -7.72 -11.85 5.36
CA GLU A 35 -8.12 -11.12 4.15
C GLU A 35 -7.45 -9.74 4.02
N PRO A 36 -7.47 -8.85 5.03
CA PRO A 36 -6.79 -7.56 4.95
C PRO A 36 -5.27 -7.73 4.89
N VAL A 37 -4.73 -8.77 5.54
CA VAL A 37 -3.30 -9.10 5.48
C VAL A 37 -2.90 -9.48 4.05
N VAL A 38 -3.66 -10.37 3.39
CA VAL A 38 -3.42 -10.76 2.00
C VAL A 38 -3.55 -9.56 1.07
N ALA A 39 -4.60 -8.74 1.23
CA ALA A 39 -4.76 -7.51 0.45
C ALA A 39 -3.54 -6.56 0.61
N GLY A 40 -3.09 -6.36 1.85
CA GLY A 40 -1.90 -5.53 2.14
C GLY A 40 -0.62 -6.10 1.53
N VAL A 41 -0.44 -7.42 1.51
CA VAL A 41 0.71 -8.07 0.85
C VAL A 41 0.67 -7.83 -0.66
N VAL A 42 -0.49 -7.96 -1.29
CA VAL A 42 -0.65 -7.69 -2.73
C VAL A 42 -0.33 -6.24 -3.05
N VAL A 43 -0.83 -5.30 -2.24
CA VAL A 43 -0.52 -3.87 -2.39
C VAL A 43 0.98 -3.60 -2.19
N ALA A 44 1.63 -4.23 -1.19
CA ALA A 44 3.08 -4.09 -0.99
C ALA A 44 3.90 -4.58 -2.19
N LEU A 45 3.52 -5.72 -2.78
CA LEU A 45 4.17 -6.28 -3.96
C LEU A 45 4.02 -5.35 -5.17
N LEU A 46 2.80 -4.89 -5.44
CA LEU A 46 2.54 -3.98 -6.56
C LEU A 46 3.22 -2.62 -6.36
N GLY A 47 3.20 -2.07 -5.14
CA GLY A 47 3.89 -0.82 -4.82
C GLY A 47 5.40 -0.93 -4.97
N GLN A 48 5.98 -2.11 -4.69
CA GLN A 48 7.39 -2.34 -5.00
C GLN A 48 7.67 -2.31 -6.51
N LEU A 49 6.78 -2.86 -7.33
CA LEU A 49 6.94 -2.80 -8.79
C LEU A 49 6.89 -1.35 -9.29
N MET A 50 5.92 -0.57 -8.78
CA MET A 50 5.79 0.86 -9.10
C MET A 50 7.02 1.66 -8.68
N GLU A 51 7.58 1.34 -7.51
CA GLU A 51 8.82 1.93 -7.03
C GLU A 51 9.98 1.66 -8.00
N LEU A 52 10.18 0.40 -8.40
CA LEU A 52 11.25 0.00 -9.30
C LEU A 52 11.14 0.66 -10.68
N MET A 53 9.92 0.92 -11.15
CA MET A 53 9.65 1.54 -12.44
C MET A 53 9.78 3.07 -12.41
N PHE A 54 9.29 3.72 -11.35
CA PHE A 54 9.04 5.16 -11.35
C PHE A 54 9.78 5.96 -10.27
N LEU A 55 10.23 5.35 -9.17
CA LEU A 55 10.81 6.11 -8.04
C LEU A 55 12.20 6.65 -8.37
N GLN A 56 12.32 7.97 -8.40
CA GLN A 56 13.56 8.71 -8.67
C GLN A 56 13.51 10.06 -7.95
N PRO A 57 14.66 10.72 -7.72
CA PRO A 57 14.66 12.11 -7.28
C PRO A 57 13.85 12.98 -8.27
N GLY A 58 12.78 13.62 -7.77
CA GLY A 58 11.86 14.43 -8.58
C GLY A 58 10.52 13.74 -8.94
N THR A 59 10.41 12.42 -8.84
CA THR A 59 9.14 11.70 -9.12
C THR A 59 8.37 11.27 -7.88
N LEU A 60 8.85 11.62 -6.68
CA LEU A 60 8.27 11.19 -5.38
C LEU A 60 6.73 11.35 -5.31
N TRP A 61 6.21 12.51 -5.69
CA TRP A 61 4.76 12.78 -5.65
C TRP A 61 4.00 11.95 -6.69
N LEU A 62 4.57 11.79 -7.90
CA LEU A 62 3.97 10.99 -8.96
C LEU A 62 3.91 9.52 -8.54
N THR A 63 5.01 8.94 -8.07
CA THR A 63 5.07 7.54 -7.64
C THR A 63 4.08 7.29 -6.50
N THR A 64 4.09 8.15 -5.48
CA THR A 64 3.15 8.03 -4.34
C THR A 64 1.70 8.12 -4.79
N PHE A 65 1.37 9.04 -5.70
CA PHE A 65 0.01 9.17 -6.24
C PHE A 65 -0.42 7.94 -7.04
N LEU A 66 0.47 7.38 -7.85
CA LEU A 66 0.21 6.15 -8.59
C LEU A 66 0.01 4.96 -7.64
N ASP A 67 0.78 4.88 -6.55
CA ASP A 67 0.60 3.86 -5.50
C ASP A 67 -0.74 3.99 -4.78
N MET A 68 -1.20 5.23 -4.52
CA MET A 68 -2.53 5.47 -3.98
C MET A 68 -3.63 4.98 -4.94
N ILE A 69 -3.52 5.28 -6.24
CA ILE A 69 -4.48 4.81 -7.25
C ILE A 69 -4.46 3.28 -7.31
N MET A 70 -3.27 2.67 -7.34
CA MET A 70 -3.12 1.22 -7.34
C MET A 70 -3.78 0.61 -6.09
N CYS A 71 -3.56 1.19 -4.91
CA CYS A 71 -4.19 0.75 -3.67
C CYS A 71 -5.72 0.87 -3.73
N LEU A 72 -6.27 1.98 -4.24
CA LEU A 72 -7.73 2.13 -4.46
C LEU A 72 -8.28 0.98 -5.31
N VAL A 73 -7.62 0.70 -6.43
CA VAL A 73 -8.03 -0.34 -7.37
C VAL A 73 -7.99 -1.71 -6.69
N VAL A 74 -6.88 -2.06 -6.03
CA VAL A 74 -6.74 -3.36 -5.36
C VAL A 74 -7.81 -3.53 -4.28
N VAL A 75 -7.94 -2.56 -3.36
CA VAL A 75 -8.93 -2.62 -2.27
C VAL A 75 -10.36 -2.69 -2.82
N PHE A 76 -10.68 -1.95 -3.88
CA PHE A 76 -11.97 -2.05 -4.55
C PHE A 76 -12.27 -3.48 -5.00
N PHE A 77 -11.30 -4.15 -5.63
CA PHE A 77 -11.46 -5.53 -6.09
C PHE A 77 -11.55 -6.56 -4.97
N THR A 78 -10.97 -6.31 -3.78
CA THR A 78 -11.05 -7.25 -2.65
C THR A 78 -12.49 -7.59 -2.25
N LYS A 79 -13.43 -6.64 -2.39
CA LYS A 79 -14.86 -6.86 -2.09
C LYS A 79 -15.54 -7.88 -3.00
N PHE A 80 -14.99 -8.11 -4.19
CA PHE A 80 -15.51 -9.09 -5.15
C PHE A 80 -14.80 -10.45 -5.03
N ILE A 81 -13.57 -10.45 -4.53
CA ILE A 81 -12.72 -11.65 -4.41
C ILE A 81 -12.99 -12.37 -3.09
N PHE A 82 -13.10 -11.62 -1.99
CA PHE A 82 -13.31 -12.17 -0.65
C PHE A 82 -14.80 -12.20 -0.28
N SER A 83 -15.23 -13.30 0.32
CA SER A 83 -16.64 -13.55 0.61
C SER A 83 -17.05 -12.89 1.92
N GLY A 84 -18.05 -12.02 1.88
CA GLY A 84 -18.58 -11.35 3.06
C GLY A 84 -17.85 -10.05 3.44
N THR A 85 -16.81 -9.67 2.70
CA THR A 85 -16.14 -8.38 2.82
C THR A 85 -17.11 -7.24 2.52
N LYS A 86 -17.21 -6.28 3.44
CA LYS A 86 -18.06 -5.09 3.33
C LYS A 86 -17.21 -3.86 3.55
N ILE A 87 -16.90 -3.17 2.47
CA ILE A 87 -16.13 -1.94 2.54
C ILE A 87 -16.93 -0.88 1.80
N GLY A 88 -17.05 0.33 2.32
CA GLY A 88 -17.69 1.45 1.64
C GLY A 88 -16.77 2.08 0.59
N MET A 89 -17.22 3.14 -0.09
CA MET A 89 -16.31 3.90 -0.97
C MET A 89 -15.34 4.76 -0.14
N ASP A 90 -15.86 5.34 0.93
CA ASP A 90 -15.13 6.01 2.00
C ASP A 90 -14.02 5.12 2.59
N GLY A 91 -14.30 3.85 2.88
CA GLY A 91 -13.30 2.91 3.38
C GLY A 91 -12.16 2.64 2.40
N ILE A 92 -12.47 2.51 1.09
CA ILE A 92 -11.42 2.37 0.06
C ILE A 92 -10.55 3.61 -0.02
N PHE A 93 -11.16 4.81 -0.02
CA PHE A 93 -10.40 6.06 0.00
C PHE A 93 -9.55 6.19 1.26
N PHE A 94 -10.08 5.77 2.41
CA PHE A 94 -9.36 5.78 3.68
C PHE A 94 -8.10 4.93 3.60
N TYR A 95 -8.21 3.70 3.08
CA TYR A 95 -7.06 2.83 2.83
C TYR A 95 -6.01 3.50 1.95
N ALA A 96 -6.42 4.03 0.80
CA ALA A 96 -5.50 4.62 -0.15
C ALA A 96 -4.78 5.85 0.40
N VAL A 97 -5.47 6.71 1.15
CA VAL A 97 -4.87 7.89 1.78
C VAL A 97 -3.84 7.48 2.83
N PHE A 98 -4.19 6.60 3.76
CA PHE A 98 -3.25 6.16 4.80
C PHE A 98 -2.06 5.41 4.23
N PHE A 99 -2.30 4.53 3.24
CA PHE A 99 -1.23 3.85 2.51
C PHE A 99 -0.31 4.86 1.82
N GLY A 100 -0.87 5.83 1.09
CA GLY A 100 -0.11 6.89 0.43
C GLY A 100 0.73 7.73 1.38
N ILE A 101 0.22 8.04 2.58
CA ILE A 101 0.98 8.74 3.62
C ILE A 101 2.19 7.90 4.06
N THR A 102 1.98 6.60 4.32
CA THR A 102 3.09 5.71 4.72
C THR A 102 4.13 5.55 3.60
N GLU A 103 3.69 5.40 2.36
CA GLU A 103 4.54 5.31 1.17
C GLU A 103 5.32 6.60 0.92
N TYR A 104 4.70 7.77 1.11
CA TYR A 104 5.37 9.05 0.98
C TYR A 104 6.63 9.13 1.85
N PHE A 105 6.51 8.77 3.14
CA PHE A 105 7.64 8.80 4.06
C PHE A 105 8.70 7.76 3.71
N LEU A 106 8.28 6.57 3.27
CA LEU A 106 9.19 5.52 2.83
C LEU A 106 9.97 5.93 1.58
N HIS A 107 9.29 6.44 0.56
CA HIS A 107 9.90 6.99 -0.66
C HIS A 107 10.87 8.13 -0.36
N LEU A 108 10.48 9.05 0.53
CA LEU A 108 11.34 10.16 0.95
C LEU A 108 12.61 9.64 1.62
N TRP A 109 12.50 8.63 2.48
CA TRP A 109 13.64 8.00 3.12
C TRP A 109 14.54 7.25 2.13
N LEU A 110 13.96 6.51 1.18
CA LEU A 110 14.71 5.80 0.13
C LEU A 110 15.49 6.75 -0.77
N ILE A 111 14.86 7.86 -1.19
CA ILE A 111 15.50 8.91 -1.99
C ILE A 111 16.63 9.58 -1.20
N ARG A 112 16.38 10.02 0.05
CA ARG A 112 17.39 10.72 0.87
C ARG A 112 18.57 9.84 1.25
N SER A 113 18.35 8.55 1.44
CA SER A 113 19.39 7.58 1.79
C SER A 113 20.18 7.06 0.57
N GLY A 114 19.86 7.50 -0.65
CA GLY A 114 20.51 7.01 -1.87
C GLY A 114 20.30 5.51 -2.08
N ARG A 115 19.14 5.00 -1.64
CA ARG A 115 18.75 3.59 -1.71
C ARG A 115 17.78 3.27 -2.85
N VAL A 116 17.55 4.23 -3.73
CA VAL A 116 16.77 4.04 -4.96
C VAL A 116 17.57 3.17 -5.94
N GLU A 117 17.01 2.02 -6.29
CA GLU A 117 17.58 1.07 -7.26
C GLU A 117 16.66 1.08 -8.49
N LYS A 118 17.19 1.40 -9.67
CA LYS A 118 16.45 1.25 -10.93
C LYS A 118 16.65 -0.15 -11.47
N VAL A 119 15.59 -0.72 -12.04
CA VAL A 119 15.68 -1.87 -12.95
C VAL A 119 16.07 -1.37 -14.33
#